data_AF-A0A3C1PTF9-F1
#
_entry.id   AF-A0A3C1PTF9-F1
#
_cell.length_a   1.000
_cell.length_b   1.000
_cell.length_c   1.000
_cell.angle_alpha   90.00
_cell.angle_beta   90.00
_cell.angle_gamma   90.00
#
_symmetry.space_group_name_H-M   'P 1'
#
loop_
_entity.id
_entity.type
_entity.pdbx_description
1 polymer ?
#
loop_
_entity_poly.entity_id
_entity_poly.type
_entity_poly.pdbx_seq_one_letter_code
_entity_poly.pdbx_strand_id
1 'polypeptide(L)'
;MSIASEPEDRKLIASVVRAMFPHDRFPDGPYLRTADAVIKKALGSPASALELRSGLAALKQVGFEKMSKSEALAHVKSMEGSPLFSLVHGTTVTGLYTDSEVHQLLGYEGSSFDKGGYIDRGFNDLNWLPEPRITEHPELAKFLGAGPKSYAVAAN
;
A
#
# COMPACT_ATOMS: atom_id res chain seq x y z
N MET A 1 -14.35 -3.45 30.10
CA MET A 1 -13.01 -3.94 29.71
C MET A 1 -12.84 -3.65 28.23
N SER A 2 -12.11 -2.61 27.87
CA SER A 2 -11.95 -2.21 26.46
C SER A 2 -10.95 -3.14 25.79
N ILE A 3 -11.22 -3.55 24.56
CA ILE A 3 -10.34 -4.44 23.79
C ILE A 3 -9.30 -3.57 23.10
N ALA A 4 -8.03 -3.98 23.15
CA ALA A 4 -6.91 -3.24 22.57
C ALA A 4 -6.78 -1.78 23.07
N SER A 5 -7.19 -1.51 24.32
CA SER A 5 -7.07 -0.18 24.94
C SER A 5 -5.72 0.12 25.54
N GLU A 6 -4.87 -0.89 25.70
CA GLU A 6 -3.55 -0.69 26.29
C GLU A 6 -2.57 -0.14 25.25
N PRO A 7 -1.70 0.83 25.62
CA PRO A 7 -0.68 1.35 24.72
C PRO A 7 0.23 0.26 24.12
N GLU A 8 0.41 -0.84 24.84
CA GLU A 8 1.17 -2.02 24.39
C GLU A 8 0.47 -2.76 23.25
N ASP A 9 -0.86 -2.91 23.29
CA ASP A 9 -1.61 -3.59 22.23
C ASP A 9 -1.46 -2.85 20.90
N ARG A 10 -1.50 -1.52 20.95
CA ARG A 10 -1.28 -0.66 19.78
C ARG A 10 0.11 -0.85 19.17
N LYS A 11 1.16 -0.92 20.01
CA LYS A 11 2.54 -1.15 19.55
C LYS A 11 2.74 -2.55 19.00
N LEU A 12 2.12 -3.55 19.62
CA LEU A 12 2.15 -4.92 19.15
C LEU A 12 1.51 -5.04 17.76
N ILE A 13 0.34 -4.43 17.54
CA ILE A 13 -0.30 -4.40 16.22
C ILE A 13 0.60 -3.69 15.22
N ALA A 14 1.15 -2.52 15.56
CA ALA A 14 2.06 -1.79 14.67
C ALA A 14 3.30 -2.63 14.28
N SER A 15 3.80 -3.46 15.20
CA SER A 15 4.91 -4.39 14.93
C SER A 15 4.50 -5.50 13.95
N VAL A 16 3.27 -6.03 14.08
CA VAL A 16 2.71 -6.98 13.10
C VAL A 16 2.55 -6.34 11.73
N VAL A 17 2.01 -5.10 11.67
CA VAL A 17 1.89 -4.32 10.43
C VAL A 17 3.27 -4.15 9.77
N ARG A 18 4.29 -3.79 10.55
CA ARG A 18 5.67 -3.61 10.07
C ARG A 18 6.31 -4.92 9.59
N ALA A 19 5.98 -6.05 10.23
CA ALA A 19 6.42 -7.36 9.77
C ALA A 19 5.76 -7.77 8.43
N MET A 20 4.49 -7.41 8.21
CA MET A 20 3.77 -7.65 6.95
C MET A 20 4.23 -6.72 5.81
N PHE A 21 4.46 -5.44 6.11
CA PHE A 21 4.78 -4.39 5.14
C PHE A 21 6.07 -3.64 5.56
N PRO A 22 7.25 -4.27 5.40
CA PRO A 22 8.49 -3.71 5.91
C PRO A 22 9.02 -2.59 5.02
N HIS A 23 8.98 -1.35 5.52
CA HIS A 23 9.65 -0.20 4.91
C HIS A 23 10.70 0.39 5.85
N ASP A 24 11.98 0.27 5.48
CA ASP A 24 13.10 0.74 6.32
C ASP A 24 13.13 2.28 6.47
N ARG A 25 12.64 3.02 5.47
CA ARG A 25 12.59 4.50 5.49
C ARG A 25 11.40 5.07 6.27
N PHE A 26 10.43 4.24 6.65
CA PHE A 26 9.19 4.74 7.26
C PHE A 26 9.35 4.83 8.79
N PRO A 27 9.06 5.99 9.40
CA PRO A 27 9.06 6.15 10.85
C PRO A 27 7.91 5.36 11.48
N ASP A 28 7.84 5.33 12.80
CA ASP A 28 6.79 4.55 13.51
C ASP A 28 5.38 5.16 13.38
N GLY A 29 5.29 6.47 13.14
CA GLY A 29 4.02 7.20 13.08
C GLY A 29 2.95 6.55 12.20
N PRO A 30 3.23 6.28 10.91
CA PRO A 30 2.28 5.63 10.01
C PRO A 30 1.85 4.22 10.45
N TYR A 31 2.76 3.41 10.99
CA TYR A 31 2.43 2.07 11.48
C TYR A 31 1.51 2.12 12.70
N LEU A 32 1.77 3.07 13.60
CA LEU A 32 0.96 3.30 14.78
C LEU A 32 -0.45 3.81 14.43
N ARG A 33 -0.59 4.71 13.47
CA ARG A 33 -1.91 5.15 12.94
C ARG A 33 -2.64 4.02 12.20
N THR A 34 -1.90 3.16 11.50
CA THR A 34 -2.46 1.95 10.88
C THR A 34 -2.97 0.98 11.95
N ALA A 35 -2.26 0.82 13.07
CA ALA A 35 -2.73 0.03 14.20
C ALA A 35 -4.04 0.60 14.78
N ASP A 36 -4.15 1.93 14.90
CA ASP A 36 -5.40 2.58 15.32
C ASP A 36 -6.57 2.26 14.37
N ALA A 37 -6.32 2.24 13.05
CA ALA A 37 -7.31 1.87 12.05
C ALA A 37 -7.73 0.38 12.17
N VAL A 38 -6.79 -0.53 12.44
CA VAL A 38 -7.07 -1.95 12.72
C VAL A 38 -7.97 -2.10 13.94
N ILE A 39 -7.63 -1.44 15.05
CA ILE A 39 -8.42 -1.46 16.29
C ILE A 39 -9.83 -0.94 16.00
N LYS A 40 -9.95 0.22 15.34
CA LYS A 40 -11.23 0.81 14.98
C LYS A 40 -12.09 -0.13 14.13
N LYS A 41 -11.50 -0.82 13.15
CA LYS A 41 -12.22 -1.79 12.31
C LYS A 41 -12.68 -3.00 13.10
N ALA A 42 -11.83 -3.54 13.98
CA ALA A 42 -12.17 -4.66 14.85
C ALA A 42 -13.35 -4.34 15.79
N LEU A 43 -13.37 -3.13 16.35
CA LEU A 43 -14.44 -2.66 17.23
C LEU A 43 -15.77 -2.41 16.50
N GLY A 44 -15.80 -2.51 15.16
CA GLY A 44 -17.02 -2.42 14.37
C GLY A 44 -18.00 -3.58 14.58
N SER A 45 -17.56 -4.71 15.16
CA SER A 45 -18.45 -5.81 15.55
C SER A 45 -17.95 -6.57 16.79
N PRO A 46 -18.85 -7.15 17.62
CA PRO A 46 -18.45 -7.96 18.77
C PRO A 46 -17.59 -9.18 18.39
N ALA A 47 -17.87 -9.79 17.23
CA ALA A 47 -17.13 -10.96 16.74
C ALA A 47 -15.68 -10.58 16.38
N SER A 48 -15.48 -9.53 15.59
CA SER A 48 -14.14 -9.06 15.21
C SER A 48 -13.34 -8.55 16.41
N ALA A 49 -14.00 -7.93 17.39
CA ALA A 49 -13.34 -7.51 18.62
C ALA A 49 -12.84 -8.71 19.44
N LEU A 50 -13.61 -9.79 19.52
CA LEU A 50 -13.19 -11.04 20.15
C LEU A 50 -12.00 -11.68 19.42
N GLU A 51 -12.03 -11.71 18.09
CA GLU A 51 -10.93 -12.23 17.27
C GLU A 51 -9.63 -11.44 17.47
N LEU A 52 -9.72 -10.09 17.47
CA LEU A 52 -8.57 -9.24 17.75
C LEU A 52 -8.00 -9.51 19.15
N ARG A 53 -8.85 -9.60 20.17
CA ARG A 53 -8.40 -9.89 21.55
C ARG A 53 -7.67 -11.22 21.64
N SER A 54 -8.24 -12.28 21.07
CA SER A 54 -7.66 -13.62 21.08
C SER A 54 -6.33 -13.65 20.32
N GLY A 55 -6.26 -12.98 19.17
CA GLY A 55 -5.04 -12.87 18.39
C GLY A 55 -3.92 -12.12 19.12
N LEU A 56 -4.25 -11.00 19.78
CA LEU A 56 -3.28 -10.26 20.61
C LEU A 56 -2.75 -11.11 21.77
N ALA A 57 -3.62 -11.86 22.45
CA ALA A 57 -3.20 -12.76 23.51
C ALA A 57 -2.22 -13.83 23.00
N ALA A 58 -2.51 -14.43 21.83
CA ALA A 58 -1.63 -15.40 21.19
C ALA A 58 -0.26 -14.80 20.84
N LEU A 59 -0.23 -13.61 20.24
CA LEU A 59 1.00 -12.88 19.92
C LEU A 59 1.84 -12.56 21.17
N LYS A 60 1.20 -12.14 22.26
CA LYS A 60 1.87 -11.90 23.55
C LYS A 60 2.46 -13.19 24.13
N GLN A 61 1.70 -14.29 24.07
CA GLN A 61 2.14 -15.59 24.58
C GLN A 61 3.40 -16.11 23.88
N VAL A 62 3.50 -15.92 22.56
CA VAL A 62 4.71 -16.29 21.79
C VAL A 62 5.83 -15.26 21.88
N GLY A 63 5.61 -14.14 22.56
CA GLY A 63 6.60 -13.08 22.72
C GLY A 63 6.95 -12.36 21.42
N PHE A 64 5.96 -12.11 20.54
CA PHE A 64 6.17 -11.56 19.20
C PHE A 64 7.03 -10.28 19.18
N GLU A 65 6.88 -9.37 20.13
CA GLU A 65 7.65 -8.12 20.20
C GLU A 65 9.17 -8.33 20.38
N LYS A 66 9.58 -9.51 20.84
CA LYS A 66 10.99 -9.86 21.08
C LYS A 66 11.63 -10.58 19.89
N MET A 67 10.83 -10.91 18.86
CA MET A 67 11.31 -11.61 17.67
C MET A 67 12.18 -10.69 16.82
N SER A 68 13.22 -11.25 16.20
CA SER A 68 13.94 -10.58 15.11
C SER A 68 13.04 -10.35 13.90
N LYS A 69 13.46 -9.46 12.98
CA LYS A 69 12.68 -9.17 11.74
C LYS A 69 12.33 -10.44 10.95
N SER A 70 13.26 -11.40 10.85
CA SER A 70 13.04 -12.67 10.13
C SER A 70 12.10 -13.61 10.86
N GLU A 71 12.20 -13.72 12.19
CA GLU A 71 11.29 -14.54 13.00
C GLU A 71 9.87 -13.98 12.97
N ALA A 72 9.73 -12.66 13.12
CA ALA A 72 8.43 -11.98 13.04
C ALA A 72 7.76 -12.19 11.68
N LEU A 73 8.52 -12.08 10.58
CA LEU A 73 8.02 -12.36 9.23
C LEU A 73 7.58 -13.82 9.08
N ALA A 74 8.38 -14.78 9.54
CA ALA A 74 8.05 -16.19 9.48
C ALA A 74 6.78 -16.50 10.30
N HIS A 75 6.65 -15.91 11.48
CA HIS A 75 5.46 -16.07 12.32
C HIS A 75 4.21 -15.47 11.64
N VAL A 76 4.29 -14.25 11.11
CA VAL A 76 3.20 -13.62 10.36
C VAL A 76 2.76 -14.46 9.17
N LYS A 77 3.71 -15.03 8.41
CA LYS A 77 3.39 -15.96 7.31
C LYS A 77 2.64 -17.21 7.79
N SER A 78 3.03 -17.76 8.94
CA SER A 78 2.31 -18.91 9.52
C SER A 78 0.88 -18.60 9.96
N MET A 79 0.55 -17.32 10.14
CA MET A 79 -0.79 -16.85 10.50
C MET A 79 -1.67 -16.57 9.27
N GLU A 80 -1.16 -16.73 8.04
CA GLU A 80 -1.94 -16.53 6.81
C GLU A 80 -3.25 -17.34 6.85
N GLY A 81 -4.36 -16.68 6.47
CA GLY A 81 -5.71 -17.27 6.53
C GLY A 81 -6.38 -17.19 7.91
N SER A 82 -5.68 -16.80 8.98
CA SER A 82 -6.34 -16.52 10.27
C SER A 82 -7.19 -15.24 10.22
N PRO A 83 -8.20 -15.11 11.11
CA PRO A 83 -8.99 -13.88 11.19
C PRO A 83 -8.16 -12.64 11.55
N LEU A 84 -7.22 -12.78 12.50
CA LEU A 84 -6.32 -11.69 12.88
C LEU A 84 -5.45 -11.25 11.69
N PHE A 85 -4.84 -12.20 10.97
CA PHE A 85 -4.05 -11.89 9.79
C PHE A 85 -4.88 -11.13 8.75
N SER A 86 -6.06 -11.65 8.42
CA SER A 86 -6.94 -11.06 7.41
C SER A 86 -7.39 -9.64 7.78
N LEU A 87 -7.69 -9.42 9.06
CA LEU A 87 -8.06 -8.12 9.60
C LEU A 87 -6.89 -7.11 9.50
N VAL A 88 -5.70 -7.48 9.96
CA VAL A 88 -4.52 -6.59 9.94
C VAL A 88 -4.09 -6.33 8.51
N HIS A 89 -3.90 -7.37 7.70
CA HIS A 89 -3.46 -7.27 6.31
C HIS A 89 -4.45 -6.44 5.47
N GLY A 90 -5.75 -6.78 5.54
CA GLY A 90 -6.78 -6.09 4.76
C GLY A 90 -7.03 -4.64 5.18
N THR A 91 -6.63 -4.24 6.39
CA THR A 91 -6.69 -2.85 6.85
C THR A 91 -5.42 -2.08 6.53
N THR A 92 -4.27 -2.76 6.49
CA THR A 92 -2.97 -2.12 6.30
C THR A 92 -2.84 -1.48 4.93
N VAL A 93 -3.35 -2.12 3.87
CA VAL A 93 -3.25 -1.57 2.51
C VAL A 93 -3.82 -0.15 2.44
N THR A 94 -5.01 0.08 2.99
CA THR A 94 -5.58 1.43 3.05
C THR A 94 -4.97 2.25 4.18
N GLY A 95 -4.77 1.69 5.38
CA GLY A 95 -4.30 2.45 6.54
C GLY A 95 -2.90 3.03 6.37
N LEU A 96 -1.97 2.26 5.79
CA LEU A 96 -0.57 2.67 5.64
C LEU A 96 -0.37 3.50 4.38
N TYR A 97 -0.92 3.08 3.24
CA TYR A 97 -0.63 3.72 1.95
C TYR A 97 -1.55 4.91 1.62
N THR A 98 -2.60 5.19 2.40
CA THR A 98 -3.32 6.47 2.30
C THR A 98 -2.82 7.50 3.32
N ASP A 99 -1.82 7.15 4.13
CA ASP A 99 -1.28 8.04 5.14
C ASP A 99 -0.48 9.19 4.51
N SER A 100 -0.74 10.43 4.95
CA SER A 100 -0.11 11.62 4.36
C SER A 100 1.40 11.68 4.54
N GLU A 101 1.92 11.15 5.64
CA GLU A 101 3.36 11.07 5.89
C GLU A 101 4.01 10.02 4.98
N VAL A 102 3.33 8.88 4.77
CA VAL A 102 3.76 7.86 3.79
C VAL A 102 3.77 8.41 2.37
N HIS A 103 2.75 9.19 1.98
CA HIS A 103 2.75 9.87 0.69
C HIS A 103 3.98 10.76 0.51
N GLN A 104 4.31 11.59 1.51
CA GLN A 104 5.50 12.44 1.47
C GLN A 104 6.79 11.64 1.34
N LEU A 105 6.93 10.53 2.10
CA LEU A 105 8.10 9.67 2.06
C LEU A 105 8.31 8.98 0.71
N LEU A 106 7.20 8.64 0.04
CA LEU A 106 7.19 8.03 -1.30
C LEU A 106 7.29 9.06 -2.43
N GLY A 107 7.24 10.35 -2.14
CA GLY A 107 7.20 11.41 -3.15
C GLY A 107 5.84 11.52 -3.86
N TYR A 108 4.78 10.94 -3.29
CA TYR A 108 3.44 11.15 -3.80
C TYR A 108 2.93 12.53 -3.40
N GLU A 109 2.67 13.38 -4.39
CA GLU A 109 2.36 14.78 -4.17
C GLU A 109 0.87 15.08 -3.85
N GLY A 110 0.09 14.04 -3.59
CA GLY A 110 -1.33 14.10 -3.29
C GLY A 110 -2.24 14.17 -4.53
N SER A 111 -3.55 14.27 -4.28
CA SER A 111 -4.56 14.48 -5.34
C SER A 111 -4.22 15.73 -6.15
N SER A 112 -4.29 15.62 -7.48
CA SER A 112 -4.07 16.75 -8.38
C SER A 112 -5.34 17.53 -8.70
N PHE A 113 -6.52 16.97 -8.41
CA PHE A 113 -7.81 17.57 -8.81
C PHE A 113 -7.98 18.99 -8.25
N ASP A 114 -7.77 19.16 -6.95
CA ASP A 114 -7.90 20.47 -6.28
C ASP A 114 -6.78 21.45 -6.66
N LYS A 115 -5.75 20.97 -7.36
CA LYS A 115 -4.57 21.72 -7.78
C LYS A 115 -4.55 22.00 -9.29
N GLY A 116 -5.67 21.83 -9.99
CA GLY A 116 -5.78 22.11 -11.43
C GLY A 116 -5.22 21.01 -12.33
N GLY A 117 -5.01 19.80 -11.80
CA GLY A 117 -4.45 18.66 -12.54
C GLY A 117 -2.93 18.59 -12.49
N TYR A 118 -2.34 17.84 -13.43
CA TYR A 118 -0.89 17.60 -13.50
C TYR A 118 -0.17 18.44 -14.57
N ILE A 119 -0.87 19.37 -15.22
CA ILE A 119 -0.34 20.17 -16.34
C ILE A 119 0.99 20.85 -15.93
N ASP A 120 1.03 21.49 -14.75
CA ASP A 120 2.21 22.20 -14.22
C ASP A 120 2.84 21.49 -13.01
N ARG A 121 2.64 20.17 -12.88
CA ARG A 121 3.06 19.40 -11.69
C ARG A 121 3.57 18.00 -12.04
N GLY A 122 4.74 17.92 -12.69
CA GLY A 122 5.43 16.64 -12.87
C GLY A 122 5.02 15.81 -14.10
N PHE A 123 3.89 16.09 -14.76
CA PHE A 123 3.49 15.32 -15.95
C PHE A 123 4.52 15.46 -17.09
N ASN A 124 5.09 16.66 -17.25
CA ASN A 124 6.01 16.98 -18.32
C ASN A 124 7.47 17.15 -17.84
N ASP A 125 7.76 16.84 -16.58
CA ASP A 125 9.11 16.99 -15.98
C ASP A 125 10.01 15.77 -16.32
N LEU A 126 9.93 15.30 -17.56
CA LEU A 126 10.64 14.12 -18.05
C LEU A 126 12.09 14.48 -18.36
N ASN A 127 12.97 14.44 -17.36
CA ASN A 127 14.40 14.74 -17.53
C ASN A 127 15.22 13.63 -18.23
N TRP A 128 14.60 12.46 -18.46
CA TRP A 128 15.25 11.27 -19.01
C TRP A 128 14.91 11.03 -20.48
N LEU A 129 13.92 11.75 -21.02
CA LEU A 129 13.59 11.73 -22.44
C LEU A 129 14.23 12.95 -23.12
N PRO A 130 14.67 12.82 -24.38
CA PRO A 130 14.99 13.98 -25.21
C PRO A 130 13.76 14.88 -25.32
N GLU A 131 13.99 16.19 -25.53
CA GLU A 131 12.93 17.15 -25.79
C GLU A 131 11.94 16.59 -26.83
N PRO A 132 10.63 16.52 -26.51
CA PRO A 132 9.65 15.96 -27.43
C PRO A 132 9.65 16.79 -28.71
N ARG A 133 9.62 16.10 -29.86
CA ARG A 133 9.42 16.79 -31.14
C ARG A 133 8.06 17.46 -31.14
N ILE A 134 8.05 18.78 -31.31
CA ILE A 134 6.84 19.60 -31.46
C ILE A 134 6.39 19.74 -32.92
N THR A 135 7.12 19.13 -33.85
CA THR A 135 6.80 19.05 -35.27
C THR A 135 6.59 17.60 -35.70
N GLU A 136 5.83 17.42 -36.77
CA GLU A 136 5.56 16.10 -37.35
C GLU A 136 6.86 15.37 -37.73
N HIS A 137 6.84 14.03 -37.63
CA HIS A 137 7.96 13.22 -38.08
C HIS A 137 8.20 13.49 -39.58
N PRO A 138 9.44 13.71 -40.06
CA PRO A 138 9.68 13.99 -41.49
C PRO A 138 9.17 12.88 -42.42
N GLU A 139 9.22 11.62 -41.95
CA GLU A 139 8.64 10.46 -42.64
C GLU A 139 7.14 10.20 -42.35
N LEU A 140 6.43 11.05 -41.58
CA LEU A 140 5.03 10.81 -41.20
C LEU A 140 4.15 10.68 -42.45
N ALA A 141 4.35 11.55 -43.44
CA ALA A 141 3.62 11.49 -44.72
C ALA A 141 3.84 10.15 -45.46
N LYS A 142 5.00 9.53 -45.32
CA LYS A 142 5.32 8.23 -45.92
C LYS A 142 4.73 7.07 -45.11
N PHE A 143 4.70 7.20 -43.79
CA PHE A 143 4.03 6.24 -42.90
C PHE A 143 2.51 6.24 -43.11
N LEU A 144 1.89 7.42 -43.21
CA LEU A 144 0.46 7.59 -43.44
C LEU A 144 0.06 7.40 -44.91
N GLY A 145 0.97 7.66 -45.85
CA GLY A 145 0.81 7.45 -47.28
C GLY A 145 0.96 5.99 -47.71
N ALA A 146 1.48 5.12 -46.83
CA ALA A 146 1.28 3.69 -46.97
C ALA A 146 -0.20 3.41 -46.67
N GLY A 147 -1.01 3.33 -47.73
CA GLY A 147 -2.40 2.88 -47.61
C GLY A 147 -2.50 1.59 -46.79
N PRO A 148 -3.66 1.31 -46.16
CA PRO A 148 -3.80 0.16 -45.27
C PRO A 148 -3.28 -1.10 -45.95
N LYS A 149 -2.34 -1.81 -45.32
CA LYS A 149 -1.99 -3.16 -45.76
C LYS A 149 -3.25 -4.01 -45.57
N SER A 150 -3.97 -4.21 -46.67
CA SER A 150 -5.04 -5.19 -46.77
C SER A 150 -4.41 -6.57 -46.53
N TYR A 151 -4.61 -7.13 -45.33
CA TYR A 151 -4.27 -8.52 -45.03
C TYR A 151 -5.39 -9.49 -45.43
N ALA A 152 -6.29 -9.09 -46.34
CA ALA A 152 -7.29 -9.99 -46.90
C ALA A 152 -6.67 -10.77 -48.06
N VAL A 153 -6.07 -11.93 -47.77
CA VAL A 153 -5.94 -13.01 -48.74
C VAL A 153 -7.33 -13.58 -48.93
N ALA A 154 -7.92 -13.38 -50.10
CA ALA A 154 -9.17 -14.02 -50.47
C ALA A 154 -8.95 -15.54 -50.53
N ALA A 155 -9.57 -16.25 -49.59
CA ALA A 155 -9.93 -17.64 -49.81
C ALA A 155 -11.20 -17.69 -50.68
N ASN A 156 -11.14 -18.56 -51.68
CA ASN A 156 -12.11 -18.96 -52.69
C ASN A 156 -12.05 -18.22 -54.03
#